data_AF-A0A0F9V8T0-F1
#
_entry.id   AF-A0A0F9V8T0-F1
#
_cell.length_a   1.000
_cell.length_b   1.000
_cell.length_c   1.000
_cell.angle_alpha   90.00
_cell.angle_beta   90.00
_cell.angle_gamma   90.00
#
_symmetry.space_group_name_H-M   'P 1'
#
loop_
_entity.id
_entity.type
_entity.pdbx_description
1 polymer ?
#
loop_
_entity_poly.entity_id
_entity_poly.type
_entity_poly.pdbx_seq_one_letter_code
_entity_poly.pdbx_strand_id
1 'polypeptide(L)'
;MGYYIETPGQSKGKAEAIIREHGGRMLLHAPATLSQLEEGEALVCVVDNGPFEAAAFCYSEEELTEFASPDPRRRQWLAMDRAKACELTGYKD
;
A
#
# COMPACT_ATOMS: atom_id res chain seq x y z
N MET A 1 13.93 5.30 -0.30
CA MET A 1 13.92 3.82 -0.12
C MET A 1 12.52 3.46 0.30
N GLY A 2 11.89 2.49 -0.36
CA GLY A 2 10.49 2.16 -0.09
C GLY A 2 10.30 1.44 1.24
N TYR A 3 9.12 1.61 1.82
CA TYR A 3 8.65 0.96 3.04
C TYR A 3 7.55 -0.03 2.66
N TYR A 4 7.69 -1.30 3.06
CA TYR A 4 6.82 -2.37 2.57
C TYR A 4 6.19 -3.13 3.73
N ILE A 5 4.91 -3.48 3.57
CA ILE A 5 4.20 -4.36 4.49
C ILE A 5 4.52 -5.79 4.11
N GLU A 6 5.15 -6.50 5.03
CA GLU A 6 5.42 -7.93 4.87
C GLU A 6 4.21 -8.78 5.24
N THR A 7 4.01 -9.85 4.49
CA THR A 7 2.93 -10.84 4.71
C THR A 7 3.61 -12.21 4.78
N PRO A 8 4.08 -12.64 5.97
CA PRO A 8 4.95 -13.79 6.11
C PRO A 8 4.37 -15.06 5.47
N GLY A 9 5.19 -15.75 4.68
CA GLY A 9 4.78 -16.99 3.99
C GLY A 9 3.93 -16.79 2.74
N GLN A 10 3.69 -15.55 2.32
CA GLN A 10 2.89 -15.24 1.12
C GLN A 10 3.69 -14.45 0.09
N SER A 11 3.83 -15.02 -1.10
CA SER A 11 4.34 -14.30 -2.27
C SER A 11 3.23 -13.55 -3.02
N LYS A 12 1.96 -13.94 -2.84
CA LYS A 12 0.78 -13.42 -3.56
C LYS A 12 -0.42 -13.23 -2.63
N GLY A 13 -1.39 -12.44 -3.06
CA GLY A 13 -2.60 -12.13 -2.28
C GLY A 13 -2.32 -11.20 -1.11
N LYS A 14 -1.32 -10.32 -1.24
CA LYS A 14 -0.93 -9.39 -0.18
C LYS A 14 -2.04 -8.42 0.15
N ALA A 15 -2.81 -8.00 -0.86
CA ALA A 15 -3.92 -7.08 -0.63
C ALA A 15 -5.01 -7.70 0.26
N GLU A 16 -5.41 -8.93 -0.04
CA GLU A 16 -6.39 -9.68 0.74
C GLU A 16 -5.88 -9.99 2.15
N ALA A 17 -4.58 -10.29 2.29
CA ALA A 17 -3.95 -10.48 3.59
C ALA A 17 -4.01 -9.22 4.46
N ILE A 18 -3.65 -8.05 3.91
CA ILE A 18 -3.72 -6.77 4.62
C ILE A 18 -5.16 -6.44 5.02
N ILE A 19 -6.14 -6.66 4.14
CA ILE A 19 -7.56 -6.47 4.47
C ILE A 19 -7.96 -7.36 5.65
N ARG A 20 -7.67 -8.66 5.57
CA ARG A 20 -8.10 -9.66 6.55
C ARG A 20 -7.41 -9.49 7.91
N GLU A 21 -6.11 -9.17 7.92
CA GLU A 21 -5.29 -9.21 9.14
C GLU A 21 -5.09 -7.84 9.78
N HIS A 22 -5.21 -6.77 8.99
CA HIS A 22 -4.87 -5.40 9.43
C HIS A 22 -5.97 -4.39 9.15
N GLY A 23 -7.13 -4.82 8.65
CA GLY A 23 -8.30 -3.96 8.46
C GLY A 23 -8.19 -3.00 7.27
N GLY A 24 -7.36 -3.32 6.28
CA GLY A 24 -7.31 -2.54 5.04
C GLY A 24 -8.64 -2.55 4.28
N ARG A 25 -8.83 -1.56 3.41
CA ARG A 25 -10.00 -1.40 2.54
C ARG A 25 -9.56 -1.14 1.11
N MET A 26 -10.13 -1.88 0.16
CA MET A 26 -9.85 -1.69 -1.27
C MET A 26 -10.35 -0.34 -1.77
N LEU A 27 -9.50 0.34 -2.52
CA LEU A 27 -9.85 1.52 -3.30
C LEU A 27 -10.01 1.12 -4.77
N LEU A 28 -10.94 1.78 -5.46
CA LEU A 28 -11.18 1.51 -6.88
C LEU A 28 -10.02 2.02 -7.76
N HIS A 29 -9.34 3.09 -7.30
CA HIS A 29 -8.23 3.75 -7.99
C HIS A 29 -7.24 4.30 -6.97
N ALA A 30 -6.03 4.66 -7.43
CA ALA A 30 -5.16 5.54 -6.66
C ALA A 30 -5.86 6.89 -6.43
N PRO A 31 -5.75 7.50 -5.24
CA PRO A 31 -6.13 8.89 -5.07
C PRO A 31 -5.21 9.81 -5.89
N ALA A 32 -5.69 11.01 -6.21
CA ALA A 32 -4.88 12.04 -6.86
C ALA A 32 -3.87 12.68 -5.90
N THR A 33 -4.21 12.75 -4.61
CA THR A 33 -3.38 13.24 -3.51
C THR A 33 -3.68 12.46 -2.23
N LEU A 34 -2.73 12.38 -1.31
CA LEU A 34 -2.94 11.67 -0.03
C LEU A 34 -4.00 12.35 0.84
N SER A 35 -4.26 13.64 0.65
CA SER A 35 -5.33 14.38 1.34
C SER A 35 -6.76 13.93 1.02
N GLN A 36 -6.95 13.05 0.01
CA GLN A 36 -8.25 12.45 -0.29
C GLN A 36 -8.58 11.24 0.60
N LEU A 37 -7.63 10.77 1.40
CA LEU A 37 -7.85 9.73 2.39
C LEU A 37 -8.49 10.34 3.64
N GLU A 38 -9.11 9.49 4.46
CA GLU A 38 -9.63 9.92 5.75
C GLU A 38 -8.48 10.27 6.71
N GLU A 39 -8.76 11.12 7.70
CA GLU A 39 -7.76 11.49 8.69
C GLU A 39 -7.26 10.24 9.43
N GLY A 40 -5.94 10.08 9.49
CA GLY A 40 -5.31 8.89 10.09
C GLY A 40 -5.20 7.68 9.16
N GLU A 41 -5.66 7.75 7.90
CA GLU A 41 -5.42 6.70 6.92
C GLU A 41 -4.05 6.82 6.24
N ALA A 42 -3.52 5.67 5.82
CA ALA A 42 -2.36 5.47 4.98
C ALA A 42 -2.79 4.80 3.68
N LEU A 43 -2.07 5.13 2.60
CA LEU A 43 -2.22 4.47 1.32
C LEU A 43 -1.18 3.36 1.15
N VAL A 44 -1.63 2.20 0.70
CA VAL A 44 -0.76 1.08 0.31
C VAL A 44 -1.00 0.72 -1.14
N CYS A 45 0.06 0.64 -1.94
CA CYS A 45 0.05 0.15 -3.31
C CYS A 45 0.59 -1.28 -3.34
N VAL A 46 -0.27 -2.24 -3.69
CA VAL A 46 0.14 -3.63 -3.92
C VAL A 46 0.41 -3.84 -5.40
N VAL A 47 1.67 -4.01 -5.77
CA VAL A 47 2.11 -4.19 -7.15
C VAL A 47 2.40 -5.67 -7.43
N ASP A 48 1.85 -6.21 -8.52
CA ASP A 48 2.17 -7.54 -9.01
C ASP A 48 3.48 -7.52 -9.82
N ASN A 49 4.53 -8.16 -9.31
CA ASN A 49 5.84 -8.29 -9.95
C ASN A 49 6.03 -9.63 -10.69
N GLY A 50 4.96 -10.38 -10.95
CA GLY A 50 4.99 -11.71 -11.56
C GLY A 50 5.09 -12.82 -10.51
N PRO A 51 6.29 -13.28 -10.08
CA PRO A 51 6.41 -14.35 -9.08
C PRO A 51 5.96 -13.95 -7.67
N PHE A 52 5.91 -12.66 -7.38
CA PHE A 52 5.52 -12.12 -6.08
C PHE A 52 4.79 -10.77 -6.21
N GLU A 53 4.22 -10.28 -5.12
CA GLU A 53 3.66 -8.94 -4.96
C GLU A 53 4.49 -8.12 -3.98
N ALA A 54 4.48 -6.80 -4.11
CA ALA A 54 5.06 -5.88 -3.13
C ALA A 54 3.97 -4.92 -2.65
N ALA A 55 3.78 -4.80 -1.33
CA ALA A 55 2.80 -3.90 -0.72
C ALA A 55 3.52 -2.66 -0.16
N ALA A 56 3.65 -1.63 -0.99
CA ALA A 56 4.38 -0.42 -0.67
C ALA A 56 3.51 0.58 0.08
N PHE A 57 4.01 1.13 1.19
CA PHE A 57 3.39 2.23 1.91
C PHE A 57 3.73 3.57 1.24
N CYS A 58 2.73 4.26 0.71
CA CYS A 58 2.90 5.59 0.12
C CYS A 58 2.84 6.65 1.22
N TYR A 59 3.94 6.84 1.92
CA TYR A 59 4.04 7.76 3.06
C TYR A 59 4.12 9.25 2.66
N SER A 60 4.35 9.53 1.38
CA SER A 60 4.47 10.88 0.82
C SER A 60 3.79 10.99 -0.56
N GLU A 61 3.53 12.23 -0.99
CA GLU A 61 3.01 12.52 -2.35
C GLU A 61 3.98 12.08 -3.46
N GLU A 62 5.28 12.04 -3.17
CA GLU A 62 6.31 11.57 -4.11
C GLU A 62 6.17 10.06 -4.37
N GLU A 63 6.00 9.26 -3.31
CA GLU A 63 5.76 7.82 -3.45
C GLU A 63 4.43 7.55 -4.17
N LEU A 64 3.36 8.28 -3.84
CA LEU A 64 2.09 8.19 -4.58
C LEU A 64 2.30 8.48 -6.07
N THR A 65 3.02 9.56 -6.41
CA THR A 65 3.29 9.93 -7.80
C THR A 65 4.05 8.83 -8.53
N GLU A 66 5.09 8.28 -7.91
CA GLU A 66 5.88 7.20 -8.48
C GLU A 66 5.02 5.94 -8.71
N PHE A 67 4.24 5.51 -7.71
CA PHE A 67 3.37 4.34 -7.84
C PHE A 67 2.10 4.58 -8.66
N ALA A 68 1.74 5.82 -8.98
CA ALA A 68 0.66 6.15 -9.90
C ALA A 68 1.14 6.31 -11.35
N SER A 69 2.45 6.47 -11.56
CA SER A 69 3.05 6.60 -12.90
C SER A 69 2.72 5.40 -13.80
N PRO A 70 2.60 5.59 -15.13
CA PRO A 70 2.26 4.50 -16.05
C PRO A 70 3.22 3.31 -15.95
N ASP A 71 2.66 2.11 -15.77
CA ASP A 71 3.41 0.88 -15.57
C ASP A 71 2.56 -0.31 -16.03
N PRO A 72 3.14 -1.28 -16.76
CA PRO A 72 2.41 -2.46 -17.20
C PRO A 72 1.99 -3.40 -16.07
N ARG A 73 2.60 -3.30 -14.88
CA ARG A 73 2.29 -4.15 -13.73
C ARG A 73 0.92 -3.82 -13.17
N ARG A 74 0.17 -4.86 -12.80
CA ARG A 74 -1.12 -4.70 -12.12
C ARG A 74 -0.91 -4.15 -10.72
N ARG A 75 -1.80 -3.26 -10.30
CA ARG A 75 -1.77 -2.62 -8.98
C ARG A 75 -3.13 -2.72 -8.32
N GLN A 76 -3.12 -2.94 -7.02
CA GLN A 76 -4.27 -2.78 -6.13
C GLN A 76 -3.95 -1.68 -5.12
N TRP A 77 -4.95 -0.90 -4.76
CA TRP A 77 -4.80 0.25 -3.87
C TRP A 77 -5.62 0.01 -2.61
N LEU A 78 -5.02 0.22 -1.46
CA LEU A 78 -5.66 0.05 -0.17
C LEU A 78 -5.53 1.31 0.67
N ALA A 79 -6.59 1.65 1.38
CA ALA A 79 -6.51 2.51 2.55
C ALA A 79 -6.47 1.65 3.82
N MET A 80 -5.69 2.04 4.82
CA MET A 80 -5.67 1.40 6.15
C MET A 80 -5.25 2.40 7.22
N ASP A 81 -5.34 2.02 8.50
CA ASP A 81 -4.84 2.85 9.60
C ASP A 81 -3.33 3.16 9.44
N ARG A 82 -2.97 4.45 9.51
CA ARG A 82 -1.59 4.92 9.30
C ARG A 82 -0.65 4.47 10.40
N ALA A 83 -1.08 4.48 11.65
CA ALA A 83 -0.24 4.03 12.75
C ALA A 83 0.14 2.56 12.57
N LYS A 84 -0.80 1.73 12.11
CA LYS A 84 -0.56 0.33 11.77
C LYS A 84 0.35 0.16 10.56
N ALA A 85 0.20 0.96 9.50
CA ALA A 85 1.11 0.94 8.37
C ALA A 85 2.55 1.30 8.79
N CYS A 86 2.73 2.31 9.65
CA CYS A 86 4.04 2.67 10.22
C CYS A 86 4.63 1.52 11.07
N GLU A 87 3.82 0.88 11.92
CA GLU A 87 4.23 -0.28 12.72
C GLU A 87 4.74 -1.43 11.83
N LEU A 88 3.97 -1.81 10.80
CA LEU A 88 4.27 -2.95 9.94
C LEU A 88 5.48 -2.73 9.02
N THR A 89 5.72 -1.48 8.63
CA THR A 89 6.81 -1.12 7.72
C THR A 89 8.07 -0.66 8.45
N GLY A 90 7.96 -0.27 9.72
CA GLY A 90 9.02 0.40 10.46
C GLY A 90 9.25 1.86 10.05
N TYR A 91 8.34 2.46 9.27
CA TYR A 91 8.42 3.88 8.94
C TYR A 91 8.28 4.74 10.20
N LYS A 92 9.11 5.77 10.31
CA LYS A 92 9.09 6.75 11.39
C LYS A 92 8.94 8.12 10.74
N ASP A 93 7.82 8.78 11.01
CA ASP A 93 7.59 10.20 10.67
C ASP A 93 8.62 11.10 11.35
#